data_AF-A0AAE2J8I2-F1
#
_entry.id   AF-A0AAE2J8I2-F1
#
_cell.length_a   1.000
_cell.length_b   1.000
_cell.length_c   1.000
_cell.angle_alpha   90.00
_cell.angle_beta   90.00
_cell.angle_gamma   90.00
#
_symmetry.space_group_name_H-M   'P 1'
#
loop_
_entity.id
_entity.type
_entity.pdbx_description
1 polymer ?
#
loop_
_entity_poly.entity_id
_entity_poly.type
_entity_poly.pdbx_seq_one_letter_code
_entity_poly.pdbx_strand_id
1 'polypeptide(L)'
;MSNSNAQKSNVNILGSNNETKVNQFNISIYANDVLSITNELRENIIDTLEGELVNSELNVFLCYPNILKDKLFDSCINNLKTELSKIDAVIYEGGGKQTLPDTESVYIHIAELDFINKKCDSIIIFVLDELTLSQITLISYYKITKDIKNPDLIVICNDKIKNLDRFFSLGVLQYCDDNSIKIFDISDIEDEKIENIIRRVRNKKLVSKNKGLLGG
;
A
#
# COMPACT_ATOMS: atom_id res chain seq x y z
N MET A 1 -3.78 37.57 5.64
CA MET A 1 -2.33 37.31 5.84
C MET A 1 -2.22 36.15 6.82
N SER A 2 -2.09 34.92 6.32
CA SER A 2 -1.94 33.71 7.15
C SER A 2 -0.44 33.42 7.31
N ASN A 3 0.15 33.91 8.40
CA ASN A 3 1.49 33.48 8.80
C ASN A 3 1.40 32.03 9.29
N SER A 4 1.75 31.07 8.43
CA SER A 4 1.97 29.69 8.87
C SER A 4 3.30 29.64 9.62
N ASN A 5 3.26 29.51 10.95
CA ASN A 5 4.43 29.30 11.81
C ASN A 5 4.92 27.84 11.70
N ALA A 6 5.35 27.45 10.51
CA ALA A 6 6.05 26.19 10.28
C ALA A 6 7.52 26.50 10.02
N GLN A 7 8.40 25.99 10.89
CA GLN A 7 9.84 26.14 10.73
C GLN A 7 10.50 24.77 10.57
N LYS A 8 11.32 24.64 9.51
CA LYS A 8 12.24 23.52 9.31
C LYS A 8 13.60 23.90 9.93
N SER A 9 14.14 23.04 10.77
CA SER A 9 15.46 23.21 11.37
C SER A 9 16.23 21.90 11.31
N ASN A 10 17.51 21.96 10.93
CA ASN A 10 18.41 20.82 11.02
C ASN A 10 19.14 20.90 12.36
N VAL A 11 18.93 19.91 13.22
CA VAL A 11 19.53 19.86 14.56
C VAL A 11 20.55 18.73 14.58
N ASN A 12 21.79 19.05 14.99
CA ASN A 12 22.78 18.03 15.28
C ASN A 12 22.64 17.60 16.74
N ILE A 13 22.29 16.35 16.96
CA ILE A 13 22.26 15.75 18.29
C ILE A 13 23.61 15.06 18.51
N LEU A 14 24.38 15.58 19.46
CA LEU A 14 25.65 15.00 19.90
C LEU A 14 25.37 14.03 21.05
N GLY A 15 25.44 12.73 20.76
CA GLY A 15 25.49 11.68 21.77
C GLY A 15 26.92 11.40 22.20
N SER A 16 27.08 10.63 23.29
CA SER A 16 28.37 10.35 23.92
C SER A 16 29.44 9.79 22.98
N ASN A 17 29.05 9.12 21.88
CA ASN A 17 29.94 8.54 20.88
C ASN A 17 29.46 8.72 19.42
N ASN A 18 28.39 9.46 19.14
CA ASN A 18 27.84 9.63 17.79
C ASN A 18 27.23 11.02 17.58
N GLU A 19 27.38 11.57 16.37
CA GLU A 19 26.67 12.76 15.90
C GLU A 19 25.54 12.34 14.95
N THR A 20 24.29 12.69 15.28
CA THR A 20 23.12 12.40 14.45
C THR A 20 22.49 13.70 13.97
N LYS A 21 22.33 13.84 12.65
CA LYS A 21 21.59 14.95 12.05
C LYS A 21 20.11 14.60 12.02
N VAL A 22 19.28 15.45 12.63
CA VAL A 22 17.83 15.30 12.67
C VAL A 22 17.17 16.45 11.93
N ASN A 23 16.33 16.12 10.96
CA ASN A 23 15.43 17.07 10.32
C ASN A 23 14.22 17.30 11.24
N GLN A 24 14.11 18.46 11.86
CA GLN A 24 13.00 18.80 12.75
C GLN A 24 12.01 19.75 12.07
N PHE A 25 10.74 19.41 12.13
CA PHE A 25 9.63 20.25 11.68
C PHE A 25 8.83 20.71 12.90
N ASN A 26 8.93 22.00 13.24
CA ASN A 26 8.16 22.60 14.32
C ASN A 26 6.88 23.19 13.76
N ILE A 27 5.74 22.62 14.16
CA ILE A 27 4.41 23.01 13.70
C ILE A 27 3.61 23.49 14.91
N SER A 28 3.24 24.77 14.92
CA SER A 28 2.29 25.29 15.89
C SER A 28 0.87 24.97 15.43
N ILE A 29 0.29 23.91 15.97
CA ILE A 29 -1.09 23.50 15.66
C ILE A 29 -2.00 24.02 16.77
N TYR A 30 -2.98 24.86 16.43
CA TYR A 30 -4.06 25.18 17.36
C TYR A 30 -5.00 23.97 17.42
N ALA A 31 -5.36 23.54 18.64
CA ALA A 31 -5.95 22.24 18.96
C ALA A 31 -7.22 21.82 18.18
N ASN A 32 -7.81 22.69 17.36
CA ASN A 32 -9.02 22.43 16.58
C ASN A 32 -8.81 22.46 15.05
N ASP A 33 -7.59 22.62 14.54
CA ASP A 33 -7.37 22.84 13.11
C ASP A 33 -6.29 21.89 12.53
N VAL A 34 -6.64 20.60 12.40
CA VAL A 34 -5.81 19.61 11.70
C VAL A 34 -5.59 20.00 10.22
N LEU A 35 -6.39 20.92 9.69
CA LEU A 35 -6.27 21.50 8.36
C LEU A 35 -5.28 22.68 8.29
N SER A 36 -4.68 23.12 9.42
CA SER A 36 -3.73 24.24 9.44
C SER A 36 -2.34 23.89 8.90
N ILE A 37 -2.07 22.62 8.62
CA ILE A 37 -0.85 22.18 7.95
C ILE A 37 -0.97 22.54 6.47
N THR A 38 -0.14 23.48 6.02
CA THR A 38 -0.12 23.91 4.61
C THR A 38 0.24 22.74 3.70
N ASN A 39 -0.32 22.70 2.49
CA ASN A 39 0.04 21.68 1.49
C ASN A 39 1.55 21.70 1.20
N GLU A 40 2.16 22.88 1.13
CA GLU A 40 3.60 23.03 0.96
C GLU A 40 4.42 22.35 2.07
N LEU A 41 3.99 22.46 3.34
CA LEU A 41 4.68 21.78 4.44
C LEU A 41 4.46 20.26 4.38
N ARG A 42 3.26 19.82 3.99
CA ARG A 42 2.95 18.40 3.80
C ARG A 42 3.84 17.77 2.73
N GLU A 43 3.94 18.41 1.56
CA GLU A 43 4.82 17.95 0.49
C GLU A 43 6.29 17.96 0.93
N ASN A 44 6.75 19.01 1.62
CA ASN A 44 8.12 19.05 2.15
C ASN A 44 8.44 17.93 3.16
N ILE A 45 7.47 17.54 3.99
CA ILE A 45 7.62 16.40 4.91
C ILE A 45 7.73 15.10 4.13
N ILE A 46 6.84 14.90 3.14
CA ILE A 46 6.86 13.72 2.26
C ILE A 46 8.21 13.63 1.53
N ASP A 47 8.64 14.71 0.87
CA ASP A 47 9.90 14.76 0.13
C ASP A 47 11.13 14.47 1.02
N THR A 48 11.13 14.98 2.26
CA THR A 48 12.24 14.73 3.19
C THR A 48 12.25 13.28 3.65
N LEU A 49 11.09 12.70 3.98
CA LEU A 49 10.97 11.30 4.35
C LEU A 49 11.36 10.37 3.20
N GLU A 50 11.00 10.74 1.97
CA GLU A 50 11.38 10.00 0.78
C GLU A 50 12.87 10.07 0.49
N GLY A 51 13.48 11.24 0.67
CA GLY A 51 14.93 11.42 0.62
C GLY A 51 15.68 10.50 1.58
N GLU A 52 15.11 10.22 2.76
CA GLU A 52 15.67 9.28 3.74
C GLU A 52 15.40 7.81 3.38
N LEU A 53 14.41 7.54 2.52
CA LEU A 53 13.96 6.20 2.13
C LEU A 53 14.38 5.78 0.70
N VAL A 54 15.15 6.61 -0.01
CA VAL A 54 15.61 6.42 -1.40
C VAL A 54 16.21 5.04 -1.65
N ASN A 55 16.89 4.46 -0.66
CA ASN A 55 17.61 3.19 -0.83
C ASN A 55 16.74 1.95 -0.64
N SER A 56 15.42 2.06 -0.80
CA SER A 56 14.56 0.91 -0.62
C SER A 56 13.50 0.71 -1.67
N GLU A 57 13.46 -0.52 -2.16
CA GLU A 57 12.45 -1.00 -3.09
C GLU A 57 11.06 -0.92 -2.44
N LEU A 58 10.08 -0.53 -3.24
CA LEU A 58 8.67 -0.52 -2.90
C LEU A 58 8.01 -1.70 -3.62
N ASN A 59 7.87 -2.81 -2.92
CA ASN A 59 7.44 -4.07 -3.53
C ASN A 59 5.92 -4.20 -3.46
N VAL A 60 5.29 -4.24 -4.62
CA VAL A 60 3.83 -4.35 -4.76
C VAL A 60 3.47 -5.73 -5.31
N PHE A 61 2.68 -6.48 -4.56
CA PHE A 61 2.09 -7.73 -5.02
C PHE A 61 0.75 -7.46 -5.69
N LEU A 62 0.66 -7.69 -7.00
CA LEU A 62 -0.50 -7.37 -7.83
C LEU A 62 -1.22 -8.63 -8.27
N CYS A 63 -2.45 -8.82 -7.79
CA CYS A 63 -3.28 -9.98 -8.10
C CYS A 63 -4.48 -9.58 -8.96
N TYR A 64 -4.71 -10.30 -10.04
CA TYR A 64 -5.86 -10.09 -10.93
C TYR A 64 -6.18 -11.38 -11.71
N PRO A 65 -7.35 -11.52 -12.35
CA PRO A 65 -7.70 -12.72 -13.09
C PRO A 65 -6.70 -13.06 -14.21
N ASN A 66 -6.49 -14.35 -14.47
CA ASN A 66 -5.67 -14.79 -15.60
C ASN A 66 -6.33 -14.49 -16.95
N ILE A 67 -7.66 -14.50 -16.99
CA ILE A 67 -8.45 -14.21 -18.19
C ILE A 67 -9.27 -12.96 -17.92
N LEU A 68 -8.86 -11.85 -18.53
CA LEU A 68 -9.59 -10.59 -18.48
C LEU A 68 -10.68 -10.60 -19.56
N LYS A 69 -11.95 -10.62 -19.14
CA LYS A 69 -13.10 -10.66 -20.04
C LYS A 69 -13.52 -9.28 -20.55
N ASP A 70 -13.04 -8.21 -19.91
CA ASP A 70 -13.44 -6.83 -20.17
C ASP A 70 -12.20 -5.97 -20.45
N LYS A 71 -12.25 -5.19 -21.54
CA LYS A 71 -11.17 -4.26 -21.92
C LYS A 71 -10.99 -3.15 -20.89
N LEU A 72 -12.05 -2.76 -20.18
CA LEU A 72 -11.96 -1.75 -19.11
C LEU A 72 -11.04 -2.23 -17.99
N PHE A 73 -11.11 -3.53 -17.64
CA PHE A 73 -10.28 -4.10 -16.58
C PHE A 73 -8.81 -4.15 -16.99
N ASP A 74 -8.54 -4.56 -18.24
CA ASP A 74 -7.18 -4.56 -18.79
C ASP A 74 -6.58 -3.16 -18.83
N SER A 75 -7.35 -2.18 -19.33
CA SER A 75 -6.93 -0.77 -19.34
C SER A 75 -6.62 -0.25 -17.93
N CYS A 76 -7.47 -0.56 -16.95
CA CYS A 76 -7.26 -0.16 -15.57
C CYS A 76 -5.99 -0.77 -14.97
N ILE A 77 -5.79 -2.08 -15.13
CA ILE A 77 -4.62 -2.80 -14.62
C ILE A 77 -3.34 -2.21 -15.23
N ASN A 78 -3.34 -1.96 -16.54
CA ASN A 78 -2.18 -1.40 -17.22
C ASN A 78 -1.92 0.05 -16.80
N ASN A 79 -2.95 0.88 -16.65
CA ASN A 79 -2.80 2.25 -16.14
C ASN A 79 -2.20 2.24 -14.73
N LEU A 80 -2.74 1.40 -13.83
CA LEU A 80 -2.21 1.25 -12.47
C LEU A 80 -0.73 0.80 -12.46
N LYS A 81 -0.36 -0.17 -13.31
CA LYS A 81 1.04 -0.58 -13.45
C LYS A 81 1.93 0.57 -13.89
N THR A 82 1.50 1.34 -14.89
CA THR A 82 2.22 2.53 -15.36
C THR A 82 2.42 3.55 -14.25
N GLU A 83 1.37 3.88 -13.49
CA GLU A 83 1.48 4.84 -12.38
C GLU A 83 2.34 4.31 -11.22
N LEU A 84 2.28 3.02 -10.90
CA LEU A 84 3.16 2.39 -9.91
C LEU A 84 4.63 2.46 -10.34
N SER A 85 4.93 2.27 -11.63
CA SER A 85 6.30 2.41 -12.13
C SER A 85 6.84 3.84 -12.01
N LYS A 86 6.00 4.88 -12.06
CA LYS A 86 6.43 6.28 -11.88
C LYS A 86 6.93 6.59 -10.47
N ILE A 87 6.56 5.78 -9.49
CA ILE A 87 7.03 5.89 -8.10
C ILE A 87 8.09 4.84 -7.76
N ASP A 88 8.74 4.27 -8.79
CA ASP A 88 9.76 3.22 -8.68
C ASP A 88 9.30 1.98 -7.90
N ALA A 89 8.00 1.67 -7.95
CA ALA A 89 7.49 0.43 -7.36
C ALA A 89 7.86 -0.78 -8.22
N VAL A 90 8.35 -1.83 -7.57
CA VAL A 90 8.61 -3.12 -8.19
C VAL A 90 7.34 -3.96 -8.10
N ILE A 91 6.78 -4.31 -9.25
CA ILE A 91 5.51 -5.02 -9.34
C ILE A 91 5.77 -6.52 -9.49
N TYR A 92 5.13 -7.31 -8.64
CA TYR A 92 5.17 -8.77 -8.66
C TYR A 92 3.77 -9.33 -8.90
N GLU A 93 3.58 -10.07 -9.98
CA GLU A 93 2.26 -10.52 -10.40
C GLU A 93 1.87 -11.87 -9.78
N GLY A 94 0.77 -11.86 -9.02
CA GLY A 94 0.19 -13.04 -8.38
C GLY A 94 -0.70 -13.88 -9.30
N GLY A 95 -1.17 -15.00 -8.76
CA GLY A 95 -1.97 -15.99 -9.47
C GLY A 95 -1.15 -16.92 -10.38
N GLY A 96 0.14 -17.09 -10.08
CA GLY A 96 1.06 -17.92 -10.87
C GLY A 96 1.54 -17.29 -12.19
N LYS A 97 1.31 -15.98 -12.40
CA LYS A 97 1.76 -15.27 -13.61
C LYS A 97 3.26 -15.04 -13.66
N GLN A 98 3.89 -14.90 -12.50
CA GLN A 98 5.31 -14.63 -12.36
C GLN A 98 5.93 -15.52 -11.29
N THR A 99 7.16 -15.97 -11.53
CA THR A 99 7.97 -16.61 -10.48
C THR A 99 8.44 -15.54 -9.50
N LEU A 100 8.12 -15.72 -8.22
CA LEU A 100 8.47 -14.78 -7.16
C LEU A 100 9.89 -15.01 -6.64
N PRO A 101 10.69 -13.95 -6.42
CA PRO A 101 12.07 -14.06 -5.97
C PRO A 101 12.14 -14.53 -4.51
N ASP A 102 13.23 -15.23 -4.17
CA ASP A 102 13.57 -15.65 -2.81
C ASP A 102 12.47 -16.42 -2.07
N THR A 103 11.71 -17.22 -2.84
CA THR A 103 10.70 -18.14 -2.32
C THR A 103 11.24 -19.56 -2.30
N GLU A 104 10.97 -20.30 -1.22
CA GLU A 104 11.53 -21.65 -1.00
C GLU A 104 10.65 -22.76 -1.57
N SER A 105 9.42 -22.45 -1.97
CA SER A 105 8.41 -23.43 -2.38
C SER A 105 8.17 -23.47 -3.88
N VAL A 106 7.99 -24.67 -4.42
CA VAL A 106 7.54 -24.89 -5.80
C VAL A 106 6.02 -24.72 -5.93
N TYR A 107 5.28 -24.71 -4.81
CA TYR A 107 3.85 -24.47 -4.80
C TYR A 107 3.55 -22.97 -4.83
N ILE A 108 2.88 -22.53 -5.90
CA ILE A 108 2.60 -21.12 -6.20
C ILE A 108 2.04 -20.38 -4.98
N HIS A 109 0.96 -20.90 -4.37
CA HIS A 109 0.33 -20.22 -3.23
C HIS A 109 1.22 -20.13 -1.98
N ILE A 110 2.10 -21.10 -1.75
CA ILE A 110 3.04 -21.04 -0.62
C ILE A 110 4.14 -20.02 -0.92
N ALA A 111 4.65 -19.98 -2.16
CA ALA A 111 5.61 -18.98 -2.59
C ALA A 111 5.05 -17.56 -2.50
N GLU A 112 3.79 -17.34 -2.89
CA GLU A 112 3.09 -16.06 -2.75
C GLU A 112 3.03 -15.61 -1.28
N LEU A 113 2.65 -16.50 -0.37
CA LEU A 113 2.59 -16.19 1.05
C LEU A 113 3.98 -15.91 1.67
N ASP A 114 5.01 -16.64 1.22
CA ASP A 114 6.39 -16.42 1.67
C ASP A 114 6.92 -15.05 1.20
N PHE A 115 6.67 -14.71 -0.07
CA PHE A 115 6.99 -13.39 -0.61
C PHE A 115 6.26 -12.27 0.14
N ILE A 116 4.96 -12.44 0.38
CA ILE A 116 4.14 -11.48 1.14
C ILE A 116 4.73 -11.23 2.53
N ASN A 117 5.21 -12.27 3.20
CA ASN A 117 5.78 -12.16 4.53
C ASN A 117 7.16 -11.50 4.54
N LYS A 118 8.02 -11.83 3.56
CA LYS A 118 9.44 -11.44 3.56
C LYS A 118 9.71 -10.08 2.93
N LYS A 119 9.00 -9.73 1.85
CA LYS A 119 9.40 -8.61 0.96
C LYS A 119 8.30 -7.65 0.57
N CYS A 120 7.03 -8.01 0.73
CA CYS A 120 5.92 -7.23 0.21
C CYS A 120 5.55 -6.03 1.11
N ASP A 121 5.44 -4.85 0.52
CA ASP A 121 5.00 -3.62 1.21
C ASP A 121 3.50 -3.36 1.03
N SER A 122 2.95 -3.72 -0.13
CA SER A 122 1.55 -3.51 -0.46
C SER A 122 1.01 -4.60 -1.38
N ILE A 123 -0.20 -5.04 -1.11
CA ILE A 123 -0.94 -6.00 -1.92
C ILE A 123 -2.10 -5.26 -2.56
N ILE A 124 -2.22 -5.34 -3.88
CA ILE A 124 -3.37 -4.85 -4.63
C ILE A 124 -4.02 -6.06 -5.29
N ILE A 125 -5.30 -6.30 -4.98
CA ILE A 125 -6.05 -7.42 -5.55
C ILE A 125 -7.32 -6.97 -6.26
N PHE A 126 -7.40 -7.32 -7.55
CA PHE A 126 -8.58 -7.20 -8.39
C PHE A 126 -9.46 -8.43 -8.19
N VAL A 127 -10.46 -8.33 -7.32
CA VAL A 127 -11.43 -9.39 -7.05
C VAL A 127 -12.54 -9.32 -8.08
N LEU A 128 -12.34 -10.03 -9.19
CA LEU A 128 -13.22 -10.01 -10.37
C LEU A 128 -13.72 -11.41 -10.78
N ASP A 129 -13.18 -12.46 -10.16
CA ASP A 129 -13.56 -13.86 -10.34
C ASP A 129 -13.37 -14.67 -9.04
N GLU A 130 -13.76 -15.94 -9.07
CA GLU A 130 -13.63 -16.86 -7.91
C GLU A 130 -12.17 -17.13 -7.53
N LEU A 131 -11.25 -17.10 -8.48
CA LEU A 131 -9.82 -17.37 -8.24
C LEU A 131 -9.17 -16.23 -7.44
N THR A 132 -9.44 -15.00 -7.82
CA THR A 132 -8.98 -13.81 -7.10
C THR A 132 -9.69 -13.64 -5.75
N LEU A 133 -10.96 -14.07 -5.64
CA LEU A 133 -11.66 -14.18 -4.35
C LEU A 133 -11.02 -15.23 -3.43
N SER A 134 -10.58 -16.37 -3.98
CA SER A 134 -9.84 -17.37 -3.22
C SER A 134 -8.49 -16.84 -2.73
N GLN A 135 -7.78 -16.07 -3.56
CA GLN A 135 -6.52 -15.43 -3.16
C GLN A 135 -6.67 -14.46 -1.98
N ILE A 136 -7.69 -13.58 -1.99
CA ILE A 136 -7.93 -12.69 -0.83
C ILE A 136 -8.30 -13.47 0.44
N THR A 137 -9.02 -14.60 0.29
CA THR A 137 -9.32 -15.50 1.42
C THR A 137 -8.04 -16.11 2.00
N LEU A 138 -7.12 -16.56 1.14
CA LEU A 138 -5.83 -17.09 1.57
C LEU A 138 -4.97 -16.04 2.28
N ILE A 139 -4.88 -14.83 1.69
CA ILE A 139 -4.11 -13.71 2.24
C ILE A 139 -4.67 -13.28 3.60
N SER A 140 -5.99 -13.14 3.72
CA SER A 140 -6.66 -12.75 4.96
C SER A 140 -6.44 -13.77 6.08
N TYR A 141 -6.65 -15.06 5.79
CA TYR A 141 -6.35 -16.15 6.74
C TYR A 141 -4.89 -16.11 7.20
N TYR A 142 -3.95 -15.92 6.27
CA TYR A 142 -2.54 -15.90 6.58
C TYR A 142 -2.14 -14.67 7.42
N LYS A 143 -2.67 -13.48 7.10
CA LYS A 143 -2.43 -12.26 7.90
C LYS A 143 -2.91 -12.43 9.34
N ILE A 144 -4.07 -13.04 9.55
CA ILE A 144 -4.60 -13.31 10.91
C ILE A 144 -3.74 -14.35 11.63
N THR A 145 -3.49 -15.50 10.99
CA THR A 145 -2.87 -16.66 11.67
C THR A 145 -1.37 -16.54 11.86
N LYS A 146 -0.68 -15.70 11.08
CA LYS A 146 0.77 -15.47 11.17
C LYS A 146 1.14 -14.09 11.70
N ASP A 147 0.16 -13.28 12.11
CA ASP A 147 0.34 -11.91 12.63
C ASP A 147 1.17 -11.01 11.69
N ILE A 148 0.92 -11.11 10.39
CA ILE A 148 1.66 -10.33 9.38
C ILE A 148 1.05 -8.94 9.27
N LYS A 149 1.70 -7.96 9.90
CA LYS A 149 1.24 -6.56 9.97
C LYS A 149 1.76 -5.67 8.85
N ASN A 150 2.79 -6.11 8.14
CA ASN A 150 3.55 -5.25 7.24
C ASN A 150 2.78 -4.81 5.98
N PRO A 151 2.28 -5.72 5.11
CA PRO A 151 1.73 -5.33 3.83
C PRO A 151 0.37 -4.66 4.01
N ASP A 152 0.20 -3.50 3.38
CA ASP A 152 -1.14 -2.92 3.20
C ASP A 152 -1.94 -3.76 2.20
N LEU A 153 -3.25 -3.87 2.37
CA LEU A 153 -4.12 -4.58 1.44
C LEU A 153 -5.10 -3.58 0.84
N ILE A 154 -5.15 -3.56 -0.49
CA ILE A 154 -6.03 -2.73 -1.30
C ILE A 154 -6.85 -3.67 -2.20
N VAL A 155 -8.16 -3.51 -2.15
CA VAL A 155 -9.09 -4.39 -2.87
C VAL A 155 -9.81 -3.57 -3.94
N ILE A 156 -9.80 -4.06 -5.17
CA ILE A 156 -10.55 -3.48 -6.29
C ILE A 156 -11.54 -4.55 -6.73
N CYS A 157 -12.84 -4.28 -6.64
CA CYS A 157 -13.89 -5.26 -6.92
C CYS A 157 -14.91 -4.70 -7.91
N ASN A 158 -15.75 -5.56 -8.49
CA ASN A 158 -16.93 -5.14 -9.23
C ASN A 158 -18.21 -5.50 -8.47
N ASP A 159 -19.30 -4.81 -8.80
CA ASP A 159 -20.61 -5.09 -8.20
C ASP A 159 -21.10 -6.53 -8.43
N LYS A 160 -20.63 -7.22 -9.47
CA LYS A 160 -21.01 -8.61 -9.73
C LYS A 160 -20.48 -9.56 -8.65
N ILE A 161 -19.26 -9.34 -8.17
CA ILE A 161 -18.65 -10.12 -7.08
C ILE A 161 -19.31 -9.81 -5.74
N LYS A 162 -19.66 -8.54 -5.48
CA LYS A 162 -20.42 -8.16 -4.26
C LYS A 162 -21.75 -8.93 -4.15
N ASN A 163 -22.28 -9.36 -5.29
CA ASN A 163 -23.55 -10.09 -5.41
C ASN A 163 -23.39 -11.60 -5.67
N LEU A 164 -22.16 -12.14 -5.78
CA LEU A 164 -21.91 -13.58 -5.86
C LEU A 164 -22.10 -14.23 -4.49
N ASP A 165 -22.43 -15.53 -4.48
CA ASP A 165 -22.76 -16.37 -3.30
C ASP A 165 -22.43 -15.73 -1.95
N ARG A 166 -23.51 -15.27 -1.28
CA ARG A 166 -23.48 -14.37 -0.12
C ARG A 166 -22.47 -14.73 0.96
N PHE A 167 -22.12 -16.00 1.16
CA PHE A 167 -21.26 -16.36 2.28
C PHE A 167 -19.78 -15.94 2.09
N PHE A 168 -19.19 -16.22 0.93
CA PHE A 168 -17.76 -15.94 0.70
C PHE A 168 -17.50 -14.46 0.42
N SER A 169 -18.35 -13.83 -0.38
CA SER A 169 -18.25 -12.40 -0.69
C SER A 169 -18.48 -11.54 0.55
N LEU A 170 -19.54 -11.80 1.34
CA LEU A 170 -19.79 -11.04 2.57
C LEU A 170 -18.70 -11.26 3.62
N GLY A 171 -18.17 -12.49 3.76
CA GLY A 171 -17.08 -12.76 4.69
C GLY A 171 -15.81 -11.97 4.35
N VAL A 172 -15.44 -11.90 3.08
CA VAL A 172 -14.27 -11.14 2.60
C VAL A 172 -14.49 -9.63 2.76
N LEU A 173 -15.68 -9.13 2.43
CA LEU A 173 -16.00 -7.70 2.59
C LEU A 173 -16.03 -7.31 4.07
N GLN A 174 -16.64 -8.13 4.94
CA GLN A 174 -16.64 -7.92 6.38
C GLN A 174 -15.22 -7.92 6.94
N TYR A 175 -14.36 -8.86 6.53
CA TYR A 175 -12.95 -8.87 6.91
C TYR A 175 -12.26 -7.56 6.50
N CYS A 176 -12.57 -7.04 5.31
CA CYS A 176 -12.01 -5.78 4.85
C CYS A 176 -12.43 -4.61 5.74
N ASP A 177 -13.71 -4.53 6.09
CA ASP A 177 -14.25 -3.51 6.99
C ASP A 177 -13.62 -3.60 8.39
N ASP A 178 -13.57 -4.80 8.98
CA ASP A 178 -13.01 -5.06 10.31
C ASP A 178 -11.52 -4.68 10.42
N ASN A 179 -10.79 -4.69 9.29
CA ASN A 179 -9.35 -4.44 9.24
C ASN A 179 -9.01 -3.12 8.53
N SER A 180 -9.99 -2.23 8.31
CA SER A 180 -9.79 -0.93 7.64
C SER A 180 -9.08 -1.03 6.28
N ILE A 181 -9.35 -2.12 5.55
CA ILE A 181 -8.87 -2.37 4.20
C ILE A 181 -9.66 -1.49 3.23
N LYS A 182 -8.94 -0.79 2.34
CA LYS A 182 -9.60 0.10 1.39
C LYS A 182 -10.14 -0.69 0.21
N ILE A 183 -11.44 -0.60 -0.02
CA ILE A 183 -12.13 -1.20 -1.16
C ILE A 183 -12.46 -0.11 -2.18
N PHE A 184 -12.17 -0.39 -3.45
CA PHE A 184 -12.51 0.42 -4.60
C PHE A 184 -13.45 -0.37 -5.52
N ASP A 185 -14.39 0.33 -6.14
CA ASP A 185 -15.17 -0.22 -7.24
C ASP A 185 -14.43 0.02 -8.55
N ILE A 186 -14.27 -1.04 -9.35
CA ILE A 186 -13.63 -0.98 -10.66
C ILE A 186 -14.48 -0.21 -11.67
N SER A 187 -15.80 -0.16 -11.52
CA SER A 187 -16.67 0.60 -12.41
C SER A 187 -16.48 2.11 -12.28
N ASP A 188 -15.95 2.55 -11.15
CA ASP A 188 -15.72 3.96 -10.83
C ASP A 188 -14.21 4.29 -10.74
N ILE A 189 -13.34 3.40 -11.22
CA ILE A 189 -11.89 3.58 -11.08
C ILE A 189 -11.37 4.49 -12.20
N GLU A 190 -11.53 5.79 -11.97
CA GLU A 190 -10.95 6.84 -12.81
C GLU A 190 -9.56 7.25 -12.31
N ASP A 191 -8.90 8.14 -13.05
CA ASP A 191 -7.53 8.61 -12.74
C ASP A 191 -7.39 9.11 -11.30
N GLU A 192 -8.40 9.79 -10.75
CA GLU A 192 -8.41 10.26 -9.35
C GLU A 192 -8.34 9.09 -8.34
N LYS A 193 -9.03 7.98 -8.61
CA LYS A 193 -9.00 6.81 -7.71
C LYS A 193 -7.68 6.07 -7.83
N ILE A 194 -7.09 6.02 -9.03
CA ILE A 194 -5.75 5.50 -9.24
C ILE A 194 -4.74 6.34 -8.46
N GLU A 195 -4.78 7.67 -8.57
CA GLU A 195 -3.92 8.57 -7.80
C GLU A 195 -4.04 8.32 -6.29
N ASN A 196 -5.26 8.10 -5.79
CA ASN A 196 -5.48 7.74 -4.40
C ASN A 196 -4.83 6.40 -4.00
N ILE A 197 -4.87 5.38 -4.87
CA ILE A 197 -4.20 4.10 -4.66
C ILE A 197 -2.68 4.31 -4.62
N ILE A 198 -2.12 5.03 -5.60
CA ILE A 198 -0.69 5.31 -5.69
C ILE A 198 -0.20 6.07 -4.46
N ARG A 199 -0.92 7.12 -4.04
CA ARG A 199 -0.62 7.87 -2.82
C ARG A 199 -0.65 6.98 -1.58
N ARG A 200 -1.59 6.05 -1.49
CA ARG A 200 -1.67 5.10 -0.36
C ARG A 200 -0.47 4.16 -0.32
N VAL A 201 -0.11 3.57 -1.45
CA VAL A 201 1.07 2.69 -1.57
C VAL A 201 2.34 3.45 -1.22
N ARG A 202 2.50 4.68 -1.74
CA ARG A 202 3.61 5.58 -1.42
C ARG A 202 3.69 5.88 0.08
N ASN A 203 2.57 6.25 0.69
CA ASN A 203 2.50 6.56 2.13
C ASN A 203 2.79 5.34 3.01
N LYS A 204 2.38 4.13 2.59
CA LYS A 204 2.66 2.92 3.36
C LYS A 204 4.17 2.71 3.54
N LYS A 205 4.96 2.93 2.48
CA LYS A 205 6.43 2.90 2.52
C LYS A 205 7.01 3.77 3.63
N LEU A 206 6.42 4.95 3.85
CA LEU A 206 6.87 5.93 4.85
C LEU A 206 6.58 5.46 6.28
N VAL A 207 5.48 4.72 6.48
CA VAL A 207 4.96 4.40 7.83
C VAL A 207 5.33 2.99 8.29
N SER A 208 5.43 2.00 7.38
CA SER A 208 5.50 0.57 7.77
C SER A 208 6.89 -0.01 7.93
N LYS A 209 7.97 0.73 7.63
CA LYS A 209 9.30 0.19 7.85
C LYS A 209 9.58 0.09 9.34
N ASN A 210 10.09 -1.06 9.79
CA ASN A 210 10.63 -1.31 11.14
C ASN A 210 11.82 -0.39 11.54
N LYS A 211 12.10 0.65 10.75
CA LYS A 211 13.05 1.74 10.98
C LYS A 211 12.47 3.12 10.64
N GLY A 212 11.18 3.20 10.32
CA GLY A 212 10.47 4.46 10.17
C GLY A 212 10.34 5.14 11.54
N LEU A 213 10.32 6.46 11.54
CA LEU A 213 10.30 7.32 12.74
C LEU A 213 9.22 6.97 13.80
N LEU A 214 8.22 6.18 13.44
CA LEU A 214 7.08 5.80 14.30
C LEU A 214 7.02 4.30 14.64
N GLY A 215 7.97 3.49 14.15
CA GLY A 215 8.06 2.05 14.41
C GLY A 215 9.07 1.75 15.51
N GLY A 216 8.74 2.09 16.76
CA GLY A 216 9.47 1.74 17.97
C GLY A 216 8.51 1.28 19.05
#